data_AF-A0A2N9MWE4-F1
#
_entry.id   AF-A0A2N9MWE4-F1
#
_cell.length_a   1.000
_cell.length_b   1.000
_cell.length_c   1.000
_cell.angle_alpha   90.00
_cell.angle_beta   90.00
_cell.angle_gamma   90.00
#
_symmetry.space_group_name_H-M   'P 1'
#
loop_
_entity.id
_entity.type
_entity.pdbx_description
1 polymer ?
#
loop_
_entity_poly.entity_id
_entity_poly.type
_entity_poly.pdbx_seq_one_letter_code
_entity_poly.pdbx_strand_id
1 'polypeptide(L)'
;MPDALQIRAQLADWIEGRISLAEFEDWFVPATWNIHHCNDPEAEDLADEIELSLSEYSGGYLSASELRDGMRKLLGSGISFALREPAEIPRAFSSSSSQRVTLVLTSLDFWLAQVETPIPTLVREQPLQLHG
;
A
#
# COMPACT_ATOMS: atom_id res chain seq x y z
N MET A 1 0.85 14.48 -8.11
CA MET A 1 0.18 13.19 -8.00
C MET A 1 0.49 12.43 -9.27
N PRO A 2 0.81 11.14 -9.18
CA PRO A 2 1.13 10.35 -10.35
C PRO A 2 -0.12 10.17 -11.22
N ASP A 3 0.07 10.17 -12.53
CA ASP A 3 -0.95 9.71 -13.47
C ASP A 3 -0.98 8.17 -13.52
N ALA A 4 -1.98 7.62 -14.21
CA ALA A 4 -2.13 6.17 -14.35
C ALA A 4 -0.89 5.49 -14.94
N LEU A 5 -0.19 6.15 -15.87
CA LEU A 5 1.00 5.59 -16.51
C LEU A 5 2.17 5.48 -15.52
N GLN A 6 2.37 6.49 -14.68
CA GLN A 6 3.39 6.49 -13.63
C GLN A 6 3.13 5.40 -12.58
N ILE A 7 1.87 5.20 -12.18
CA ILE A 7 1.47 4.12 -11.27
C ILE A 7 1.77 2.76 -11.89
N ARG A 8 1.35 2.53 -13.15
CA ARG A 8 1.61 1.27 -13.86
C ARG A 8 3.10 0.98 -14.02
N ALA A 9 3.91 2.01 -14.32
CA ALA A 9 5.36 1.85 -14.47
C ALA A 9 6.02 1.38 -13.16
N GLN A 10 5.70 2.02 -12.03
CA GLN A 10 6.25 1.64 -10.73
C GLN A 10 5.78 0.26 -10.29
N LEU A 11 4.50 -0.07 -10.55
CA LEU A 11 3.97 -1.40 -10.26
C LEU A 11 4.67 -2.49 -11.08
N ALA A 12 4.98 -2.21 -12.36
CA ALA A 12 5.74 -3.13 -13.20
C ALA A 12 7.17 -3.35 -12.68
N ASP A 13 7.85 -2.29 -12.25
CA ASP A 13 9.20 -2.38 -11.68
C ASP A 13 9.24 -3.30 -10.45
N TRP A 14 8.22 -3.21 -9.60
CA TRP A 14 8.08 -4.13 -8.46
C TRP A 14 7.75 -5.57 -8.88
N ILE A 15 6.80 -5.76 -9.80
CA ILE A 15 6.42 -7.10 -10.29
C ILE A 15 7.62 -7.81 -10.92
N GLU A 16 8.46 -7.09 -11.66
CA GLU A 16 9.68 -7.60 -12.26
C GLU A 16 10.85 -7.77 -11.27
N GLY A 17 10.70 -7.27 -10.04
CA GLY A 17 11.71 -7.37 -8.99
C GLY A 17 12.88 -6.40 -9.17
N ARG A 18 12.70 -5.32 -9.94
CA ARG A 18 13.67 -4.22 -10.06
C ARG A 18 13.69 -3.38 -8.78
N ILE A 19 12.55 -3.27 -8.11
CA ILE A 19 12.39 -2.69 -6.78
C ILE A 19 11.70 -3.70 -5.85
N SER A 20 11.94 -3.57 -4.55
CA SER A 20 11.27 -4.34 -3.50
C SER A 20 9.84 -3.82 -3.24
N LEU A 21 9.04 -4.61 -2.52
CA LEU A 21 7.69 -4.18 -2.11
C LEU A 21 7.75 -2.92 -1.22
N ALA A 22 8.70 -2.88 -0.29
CA ALA A 22 8.88 -1.73 0.60
C ALA A 22 9.24 -0.45 -0.18
N GLU A 23 10.14 -0.54 -1.17
CA GLU A 23 10.48 0.61 -2.02
C GLU A 23 9.29 1.09 -2.87
N PHE A 24 8.45 0.16 -3.31
CA PHE A 24 7.21 0.51 -4.00
C PHE A 24 6.23 1.21 -3.05
N GLU A 25 6.00 0.69 -1.84
CA GLU A 25 5.12 1.28 -0.83
C GLU A 25 5.59 2.67 -0.37
N ASP A 26 6.89 2.84 -0.16
CA ASP A 26 7.54 4.12 0.21
C ASP A 26 7.31 5.21 -0.84
N TRP A 27 7.22 4.83 -2.12
CA TRP A 27 6.86 5.76 -3.18
C TRP A 27 5.34 5.94 -3.31
N PHE A 28 4.60 4.83 -3.31
CA PHE A 28 3.19 4.78 -3.68
C PHE A 28 2.32 5.52 -2.65
N VAL A 29 2.43 5.19 -1.36
CA VAL A 29 1.58 5.73 -0.29
C VAL A 29 1.61 7.28 -0.22
N PRO A 30 2.77 7.95 -0.14
CA PRO A 30 2.79 9.42 -0.14
C PRO A 30 2.43 10.03 -1.49
N ALA A 31 2.63 9.30 -2.60
CA ALA A 31 2.31 9.77 -3.94
C ALA A 31 0.81 9.72 -4.25
N THR A 32 0.03 8.80 -3.65
CA THR A 32 -1.40 8.63 -3.90
C THR A 32 -2.31 9.25 -2.84
N TRP A 33 -1.77 9.76 -1.72
CA TRP A 33 -2.53 10.30 -0.59
C TRP A 33 -3.70 11.27 -0.96
N ASN A 34 -3.57 12.08 -2.03
CA ASN A 34 -4.63 12.98 -2.51
C ASN A 34 -5.05 12.68 -3.97
N ILE A 35 -4.99 11.42 -4.39
CA ILE A 35 -5.25 11.05 -5.78
C ILE A 35 -6.69 11.35 -6.20
N HIS A 36 -7.66 11.21 -5.30
CA HIS A 36 -9.08 11.61 -5.49
C HIS A 36 -9.29 13.11 -5.79
N HIS A 37 -8.26 13.94 -5.59
CA HIS A 37 -8.30 15.37 -5.95
C HIS A 37 -7.69 15.65 -7.33
N CYS A 38 -7.15 14.63 -8.00
CA CYS A 38 -6.59 14.73 -9.34
C CYS A 38 -7.65 14.27 -10.32
N ASN A 39 -7.94 15.09 -11.32
CA ASN A 39 -8.96 14.84 -12.33
C ASN A 39 -8.50 13.77 -13.34
N ASP A 40 -8.04 12.62 -12.84
CA ASP A 40 -7.58 11.43 -13.57
C ASP A 40 -8.25 10.18 -12.94
N PRO A 41 -9.45 9.81 -13.43
CA PRO A 41 -10.20 8.68 -12.90
C PRO A 41 -9.47 7.35 -13.05
N GLU A 42 -8.61 7.18 -14.06
CA GLU A 42 -7.86 5.94 -14.22
C GLU A 42 -6.78 5.81 -13.14
N ALA A 43 -6.13 6.92 -12.80
CA ALA A 43 -5.14 6.94 -11.72
C ALA A 43 -5.79 6.69 -10.36
N GLU A 44 -7.00 7.23 -10.13
CA GLU A 44 -7.81 6.98 -8.95
C GLU A 44 -8.20 5.50 -8.82
N ASP A 45 -8.81 4.93 -9.87
CA ASP A 45 -9.21 3.51 -9.88
C ASP A 45 -8.01 2.56 -9.65
N LEU A 46 -6.86 2.88 -10.25
CA LEU A 46 -5.64 2.09 -10.05
C LEU A 46 -5.11 2.20 -8.63
N ALA A 47 -5.11 3.41 -8.06
CA ALA A 47 -4.64 3.61 -6.70
C ALA A 47 -5.51 2.85 -5.70
N ASP A 48 -6.84 2.93 -5.83
CA ASP A 48 -7.80 2.26 -4.95
C ASP A 48 -7.61 0.74 -4.94
N GLU A 49 -7.49 0.12 -6.11
CA GLU A 49 -7.32 -1.33 -6.24
C GLU A 49 -5.96 -1.80 -5.68
N ILE A 50 -4.92 -0.98 -5.84
CA ILE A 50 -3.59 -1.27 -5.27
C ILE A 50 -3.64 -1.15 -3.75
N GLU A 51 -4.21 -0.08 -3.21
CA GLU A 51 -4.33 0.16 -1.76
C GLU A 51 -5.14 -0.94 -1.07
N LEU A 52 -6.25 -1.36 -1.68
CA LEU A 52 -7.07 -2.47 -1.17
C LEU A 52 -6.24 -3.76 -1.12
N SER A 53 -5.55 -4.09 -2.21
CA SER A 53 -4.76 -5.32 -2.31
C SER A 53 -3.59 -5.34 -1.32
N LEU A 54 -2.91 -4.20 -1.13
CA LEU A 54 -1.84 -4.06 -0.12
C LEU A 54 -2.41 -4.24 1.29
N SER A 55 -3.57 -3.65 1.58
CA SER A 55 -4.26 -3.80 2.87
C SER A 55 -4.64 -5.26 3.16
N GLU A 56 -5.15 -5.99 2.16
CA GLU A 56 -5.45 -7.42 2.29
C GLU A 56 -4.19 -8.26 2.54
N TYR A 57 -3.08 -7.94 1.85
CA TYR A 57 -1.80 -8.60 2.05
C TYR A 57 -1.24 -8.36 3.46
N SER A 58 -1.18 -7.10 3.91
CA SER A 58 -0.72 -6.75 5.26
C SER A 58 -1.62 -7.35 6.35
N GLY A 59 -2.92 -7.49 6.09
CA GLY A 59 -3.87 -8.16 6.98
C GLY A 59 -3.77 -9.69 6.98
N GLY A 60 -2.95 -10.28 6.10
CA GLY A 60 -2.80 -11.74 5.98
C GLY A 60 -3.97 -12.43 5.27
N TYR A 61 -4.87 -11.68 4.65
CA TYR A 61 -5.99 -12.20 3.85
C TYR A 61 -5.57 -12.65 2.45
N LEU A 62 -4.37 -12.24 2.04
CA LEU A 62 -3.86 -12.44 0.71
C LEU A 62 -2.36 -12.79 0.78
N SER A 63 -1.93 -13.85 0.10
CA SER A 63 -0.54 -14.31 0.08
C SER A 63 0.32 -13.50 -0.89
N ALA A 64 1.64 -13.48 -0.71
CA ALA A 64 2.54 -12.73 -1.63
C ALA A 64 2.38 -13.14 -3.11
N SER A 65 2.08 -14.41 -3.40
CA SER A 65 1.80 -14.87 -4.77
C SER A 65 0.48 -14.32 -5.30
N GLU A 66 -0.58 -14.34 -4.49
CA GLU A 66 -1.89 -13.80 -4.87
C GLU A 66 -1.83 -12.30 -5.11
N LEU A 67 -0.99 -11.58 -4.34
CA LEU A 67 -0.79 -10.13 -4.48
C LEU A 67 -0.19 -9.87 -5.85
N ARG A 68 0.91 -10.57 -6.15
CA ARG A 68 1.63 -10.39 -7.41
C ARG A 68 0.77 -10.74 -8.62
N ASP A 69 -0.07 -11.77 -8.50
CA ASP A 69 -0.98 -12.17 -9.57
C ASP A 69 -2.15 -11.20 -9.76
N GLY A 70 -2.72 -10.66 -8.68
CA GLY A 70 -3.70 -9.58 -8.74
C GLY A 70 -3.14 -8.34 -9.43
N MET A 71 -1.94 -7.94 -9.04
CA MET A 71 -1.26 -6.75 -9.57
C MET A 71 -0.86 -6.91 -11.04
N ARG A 72 -0.48 -8.12 -11.48
CA ARG A 72 -0.28 -8.41 -12.91
C ARG A 72 -1.56 -8.26 -13.72
N LYS A 73 -2.71 -8.63 -13.17
CA LYS A 73 -4.00 -8.42 -13.85
C LYS A 73 -4.31 -6.94 -13.98
N LEU A 74 -4.00 -6.12 -12.97
CA LEU A 74 -4.15 -4.66 -13.05
C LEU A 74 -3.29 -4.06 -14.17
N LEU A 75 -2.06 -4.54 -14.38
CA LEU A 75 -1.23 -4.10 -15.50
C LEU A 75 -1.76 -4.53 -16.88
N GLY A 76 -2.26 -5.76 -16.98
CA GLY A 76 -2.77 -6.32 -18.24
C GLY A 76 -4.19 -5.87 -18.60
N SER A 77 -4.94 -5.36 -17.63
CA SER A 77 -6.31 -4.90 -17.80
C SER A 77 -6.36 -3.37 -17.79
N GLY A 78 -6.78 -2.79 -18.91
CA GLY A 78 -7.28 -1.41 -18.93
C GLY A 78 -8.68 -1.28 -18.31
N ILE A 79 -9.14 -2.25 -17.50
CA ILE A 79 -10.51 -2.35 -16.95
C ILE A 79 -10.53 -2.93 -15.52
N SER A 80 -11.30 -2.26 -14.65
CA SER A 80 -11.62 -2.56 -13.25
C SER A 80 -11.84 -4.05 -12.92
N PHE A 81 -11.26 -4.50 -11.81
CA PHE A 81 -11.30 -5.88 -11.30
C PHE A 81 -12.46 -6.12 -10.31
N ALA A 82 -13.60 -5.45 -10.48
CA ALA A 82 -14.79 -5.60 -9.62
C ALA A 82 -15.47 -7.00 -9.65
N LEU A 83 -14.79 -8.06 -10.08
CA LEU A 83 -15.26 -9.44 -10.11
C LEU A 83 -14.21 -10.40 -9.53
N ARG A 84 -13.74 -10.16 -8.30
CA ARG A 84 -13.22 -11.29 -7.50
C ARG A 84 -14.43 -12.02 -6.92
N GLU A 85 -14.85 -13.10 -7.57
CA GLU A 85 -15.83 -14.01 -6.97
C GLU A 85 -15.31 -14.43 -5.58
N PRO A 86 -16.16 -14.41 -4.54
CA PRO A 86 -15.73 -14.76 -3.19
C PRO A 86 -15.19 -16.18 -3.23
N ALA A 87 -13.93 -16.34 -2.82
CA ALA A 87 -13.31 -17.64 -2.62
C ALA A 87 -14.32 -18.55 -1.92
N GLU A 88 -14.64 -19.69 -2.54
CA GLU A 88 -15.62 -20.63 -2.03
C GLU A 88 -15.26 -21.00 -0.58
N ILE A 89 -15.97 -20.40 0.37
CA ILE A 89 -15.96 -20.84 1.75
C ILE A 89 -16.53 -22.26 1.71
N PRO A 90 -15.79 -23.32 2.08
CA PRO A 90 -16.37 -24.65 2.15
C PRO A 90 -17.56 -24.60 3.10
N ARG A 91 -18.76 -24.79 2.51
CA ARG A 91 -20.06 -24.78 3.18
C ARG A 91 -20.08 -25.86 4.25
N ALA A 92 -19.80 -25.47 5.49
CA ALA A 92 -20.18 -26.27 6.64
C ALA A 92 -20.32 -25.42 7.91
N PHE A 93 -21.09 -24.33 7.90
CA PHE A 93 -21.82 -23.90 9.10
C PHE A 93 -23.11 -23.18 8.70
N SER A 94 -24.21 -23.92 8.76
CA SER A 94 -25.54 -23.37 8.82
C SER A 94 -25.79 -22.93 10.27
N SER A 95 -25.88 -21.62 10.52
CA SER A 95 -26.90 -21.05 11.41
C SER A 95 -26.83 -19.51 11.41
N SER A 96 -27.88 -18.90 10.87
CA SER A 96 -28.59 -17.75 11.42
C SER A 96 -27.79 -16.68 12.17
N SER A 97 -27.69 -15.49 11.57
CA SER A 97 -28.20 -14.22 12.13
C SER A 97 -27.40 -13.04 11.57
N SER A 98 -28.14 -12.02 11.12
CA SER A 98 -27.70 -10.68 10.72
C SER A 98 -26.34 -10.26 11.28
N GLN A 99 -25.36 -10.01 10.40
CA GLN A 99 -24.24 -9.15 10.76
C GLN A 99 -24.06 -8.05 9.74
N ARG A 100 -24.10 -6.84 10.30
CA ARG A 100 -23.96 -5.55 9.67
C ARG A 100 -22.50 -5.41 9.25
N VAL A 101 -22.26 -5.00 8.01
CA VAL A 101 -20.94 -4.59 7.57
C VAL A 101 -20.60 -3.30 8.32
N THR A 102 -19.81 -3.42 9.38
CA THR A 102 -19.13 -2.27 9.97
C THR A 102 -17.85 -2.09 9.16
N LEU A 103 -17.86 -1.14 8.22
CA LEU A 103 -16.63 -0.60 7.63
C LEU A 103 -15.79 0.00 8.75
N VAL A 104 -14.76 -0.73 9.18
CA VAL A 104 -13.73 -0.18 10.07
C VAL A 104 -12.68 0.45 9.17
N LEU A 105 -12.86 1.75 8.90
CA LEU A 105 -11.84 2.62 8.33
C LEU A 105 -10.76 2.89 9.38
N THR A 106 -9.92 1.89 9.68
CA THR A 106 -8.70 2.09 10.47
C THR A 106 -7.54 1.35 9.82
N SER A 107 -7.06 1.83 8.69
CA SER A 107 -5.78 1.38 8.11
C SER A 107 -5.05 2.50 7.38
N LEU A 108 -5.06 3.69 7.96
CA LEU A 108 -4.08 4.73 7.62
C LEU A 108 -3.16 5.09 8.81
N ASP A 109 -3.56 4.79 10.06
CA ASP A 109 -2.72 5.05 11.24
C ASP A 109 -1.60 4.02 11.47
N PHE A 110 -1.67 2.82 10.87
CA PHE A 110 -0.65 1.78 11.09
C PHE A 110 0.64 2.02 10.29
N TRP A 111 0.58 2.80 9.20
CA TRP A 111 1.71 3.01 8.29
C TRP A 111 2.59 4.23 8.64
N LEU A 112 2.25 5.01 9.67
CA LEU A 112 3.00 6.21 10.10
C LEU A 112 3.99 5.98 11.26
N ALA A 113 4.09 4.75 11.79
CA ALA A 113 4.82 4.48 13.03
C ALA A 113 6.29 4.03 12.88
N GLN A 114 6.89 4.01 11.67
CA GLN A 114 8.26 3.50 11.48
C GLN A 114 9.34 4.51 11.05
N VAL A 115 9.09 5.83 11.17
CA VAL A 115 10.15 6.84 11.01
C VAL A 115 10.43 7.56 12.32
N GLU A 116 10.90 6.81 13.34
CA GLU A 116 11.62 7.41 14.47
C GLU A 116 12.89 6.58 14.75
N THR A 117 13.91 6.74 13.90
CA THR A 117 15.28 6.46 14.35
C THR A 117 15.75 7.62 15.22
N PRO A 118 16.23 7.39 16.45
CA PRO A 118 16.75 8.46 17.29
C PRO A 118 18.02 9.04 16.67
N ILE A 119 18.06 10.37 16.54
CA ILE A 119 19.26 11.16 16.27
C ILE A 119 20.30 10.80 17.36
N PRO A 120 21.53 10.38 17.03
CA PRO A 120 22.56 10.24 18.04
C PRO A 120 22.87 11.61 18.65
N THR A 121 22.53 11.74 19.93
CA THR A 121 22.83 12.88 20.80
C THR A 121 24.33 13.17 20.76
N LEU A 122 24.72 14.23 20.07
CA LEU A 122 26.09 14.74 20.12
C LEU A 122 26.30 15.48 21.45
N VAL A 123 26.58 14.71 22.51
CA VAL A 123 27.05 15.26 23.79
C VAL A 123 28.51 15.68 23.64
N ARG A 124 28.68 16.99 23.41
CA ARG A 124 29.55 17.94 24.13
C ARG A 124 30.92 17.44 24.62
N GLU A 125 31.99 18.06 24.11
CA GLU A 125 33.21 18.40 24.87
C GLU A 125 33.80 19.73 24.32
N GLN A 126 33.64 20.83 25.06
CA GLN A 126 34.64 21.92 25.15
C GLN A 126 35.62 21.53 26.29
N PRO A 127 36.82 22.12 26.47
CA PRO A 127 37.36 23.38 25.92
C PRO A 127 38.84 23.30 25.46
N LEU A 128 39.38 24.34 24.83
CA LEU A 128 40.82 24.64 24.95
C LEU A 128 41.07 26.15 24.78
N GLN A 129 41.35 26.77 25.93
CA GLN A 129 42.04 28.05 26.06
C GLN A 129 43.41 27.96 25.37
N LEU A 130 43.78 28.94 24.57
CA LEU A 130 45.18 29.22 24.25
C LEU A 130 45.40 30.73 24.17
N HIS A 131 46.27 31.18 25.06
CA HIS A 131 46.81 32.53 25.16
C HIS A 131 47.55 32.94 23.88
N GLY A 132 47.46 34.23 23.56
CA GLY A 132 48.30 34.96 22.62
C GLY A 132 48.10 36.46 22.82
#